data_AF-A0AAW3IK63-F1
#
_entry.id   AF-A0AAW3IK63-F1
#
_cell.length_a   1.000
_cell.length_b   1.000
_cell.length_c   1.000
_cell.angle_alpha   90.00
_cell.angle_beta   90.00
_cell.angle_gamma   90.00
#
_symmetry.space_group_name_H-M   'P 1'
#
loop_
_entity.id
_entity.type
_entity.pdbx_description
1 polymer ?
#
loop_
_entity_poly.entity_id
_entity_poly.type
_entity_poly.pdbx_seq_one_letter_code
_entity_poly.pdbx_strand_id
1 'polypeptide(L)'
;MTEKSVELFWSAADIVRLLEVVAWPIASITIAILLRGKISQVFQSLFNNRSVTEVSAAGFSAKFSDSKQASTAPENIKENAVAPAPVGNDAAEILERQKLNETKFSRSLLNNLKNHRESLKLTSEQTIELVEKELSLAQARAYFVDLNRVLYRSQFDLFNQMKINNGSMSAAEVLAYFSGIKAGNPSVYSNTDLHSYLAYPMRVGLVEKNHEEYSLTEYGDSYVEFMDKNTHLIGELAQN
;
A
#
# COMPACT_ATOMS: atom_id res chain seq x y z
N MET A 1 18.07 -73.15 -33.92
CA MET A 1 17.84 -72.37 -32.69
C MET A 1 17.36 -71.00 -33.14
N THR A 2 16.06 -70.77 -33.05
CA THR A 2 15.37 -69.62 -33.64
C THR A 2 15.34 -68.48 -32.62
N GLU A 3 15.99 -67.36 -32.97
CA GLU A 3 15.86 -66.06 -32.29
C GLU A 3 14.40 -65.62 -32.34
N LYS A 4 13.78 -65.45 -31.18
CA LYS A 4 12.47 -64.78 -31.08
C LYS A 4 12.71 -63.28 -30.99
N SER A 5 12.35 -62.56 -32.05
CA SER A 5 12.15 -61.12 -32.03
C SER A 5 11.06 -60.77 -31.03
N VAL A 6 11.38 -59.94 -30.04
CA VAL A 6 10.40 -59.36 -29.12
C VAL A 6 9.73 -58.20 -29.84
N GLU A 7 8.54 -58.44 -30.39
CA GLU A 7 7.68 -57.37 -30.90
C GLU A 7 7.06 -56.63 -29.72
N LEU A 8 7.45 -55.36 -29.53
CA LEU A 8 6.82 -54.46 -28.56
C LEU A 8 5.42 -54.09 -29.05
N PHE A 9 4.40 -54.81 -28.59
CA PHE A 9 3.01 -54.41 -28.73
C PHE A 9 2.69 -53.31 -27.71
N TRP A 10 2.76 -52.06 -28.16
CA TRP A 10 2.21 -50.94 -27.41
C TRP A 10 0.69 -51.00 -27.47
N SER A 11 0.04 -51.12 -26.32
CA SER A 11 -1.41 -50.95 -26.26
C SER A 11 -1.78 -49.49 -26.52
N ALA A 12 -2.94 -49.24 -27.12
CA ALA A 12 -3.48 -47.89 -27.26
C ALA A 12 -3.56 -47.16 -25.90
N ALA A 13 -3.76 -47.91 -24.82
CA ALA A 13 -3.75 -47.38 -23.46
C ALA A 13 -2.37 -46.89 -23.00
N ASP A 14 -1.29 -47.55 -23.44
CA ASP A 14 0.08 -47.18 -23.08
C ASP A 14 0.55 -45.93 -23.83
N ILE A 15 0.11 -45.78 -25.09
CA ILE A 15 0.35 -44.58 -25.90
C ILE A 15 -0.36 -43.36 -25.29
N VAL A 16 -1.61 -43.52 -24.83
CA VAL A 16 -2.38 -42.43 -24.19
C VAL A 16 -1.74 -42.00 -22.87
N ARG A 17 -1.28 -42.94 -22.05
CA ARG A 17 -0.57 -42.63 -20.80
C ARG A 17 0.75 -41.89 -21.02
N LEU A 18 1.49 -42.26 -22.06
CA LEU A 18 2.70 -41.55 -22.44
C LEU A 18 2.38 -40.11 -22.89
N LEU A 19 1.30 -39.94 -23.66
CA LEU A 19 0.83 -38.63 -24.09
C LEU A 19 0.37 -37.75 -22.93
N GLU A 20 -0.34 -38.27 -21.92
CA GLU A 20 -0.75 -37.48 -20.75
C GLU A 20 0.45 -36.93 -19.96
N VAL A 21 1.51 -37.72 -19.79
CA VAL A 21 2.70 -37.31 -19.03
C VAL A 21 3.60 -36.36 -19.82
N VAL A 22 3.70 -36.56 -21.13
CA VAL A 22 4.62 -35.81 -22.00
C VAL A 22 3.97 -34.56 -22.60
N ALA A 23 2.64 -34.49 -22.69
CA ALA A 23 1.92 -33.35 -23.26
C ALA A 23 2.15 -32.05 -22.48
N TRP A 24 2.14 -32.07 -21.14
CA TRP A 24 2.30 -30.85 -20.34
C TRP A 24 3.70 -30.23 -20.42
N PRO A 25 4.80 -31.00 -20.34
CA PRO A 25 6.16 -30.48 -20.59
C PRO A 25 6.32 -29.94 -22.01
N ILE A 26 5.82 -30.64 -23.03
CA ILE A 26 5.92 -30.17 -24.41
C ILE A 26 5.09 -28.90 -24.61
N ALA A 27 3.86 -28.86 -24.11
CA ALA A 27 2.99 -27.69 -24.20
C ALA A 27 3.61 -26.47 -23.50
N SER A 28 4.15 -26.64 -22.30
CA SER A 28 4.80 -25.56 -21.55
C SER A 28 6.07 -25.03 -22.23
N ILE A 29 6.92 -25.92 -22.76
CA ILE A 29 8.11 -25.52 -23.55
C ILE A 29 7.68 -24.81 -24.85
N THR A 30 6.65 -25.31 -25.54
CA THR A 30 6.16 -24.70 -26.79
C THR A 30 5.59 -23.29 -26.52
N ILE A 31 4.80 -23.13 -25.44
CA ILE A 31 4.28 -21.84 -25.00
C ILE A 31 5.42 -20.89 -24.62
N ALA A 32 6.43 -21.36 -23.87
CA ALA A 32 7.58 -20.55 -23.48
C ALA A 32 8.41 -20.09 -24.70
N ILE A 33 8.62 -20.95 -25.70
CA ILE A 33 9.34 -20.61 -26.94
C ILE A 33 8.53 -19.61 -27.79
N LEU A 34 7.22 -19.81 -27.93
CA LEU A 34 6.34 -18.89 -28.67
C LEU A 34 6.25 -17.51 -28.00
N LEU A 35 6.26 -17.46 -26.66
CA LEU A 35 6.23 -16.23 -25.89
C LEU A 35 7.58 -15.49 -25.90
N ARG A 36 8.71 -16.21 -25.89
CA ARG A 36 10.06 -15.61 -25.87
C ARG A 36 10.33 -14.70 -27.07
N GLY A 37 9.73 -14.98 -28.23
CA GLY A 37 9.89 -14.17 -29.45
C GLY A 37 8.93 -12.97 -29.57
N LYS A 38 7.79 -12.97 -28.86
CA LYS A 38 6.72 -11.96 -29.05
C LYS A 38 6.51 -11.01 -27.87
N ILE A 39 7.02 -11.32 -26.67
CA ILE A 39 6.85 -10.45 -25.50
C ILE A 39 7.57 -9.10 -25.69
N SER A 40 8.78 -9.04 -26.25
CA SER A 40 9.48 -7.75 -26.36
C SER A 40 8.83 -6.80 -27.38
N GLN A 41 8.24 -7.32 -28.46
CA GLN A 41 7.52 -6.52 -29.45
C GLN A 41 6.14 -6.08 -28.96
N VAL A 42 5.45 -6.90 -28.16
CA VAL A 42 4.16 -6.52 -27.55
C VAL A 42 4.37 -5.48 -26.45
N PHE A 43 5.40 -5.60 -25.61
CA PHE A 43 5.72 -4.57 -24.61
C PHE A 43 6.21 -3.27 -25.25
N GLN A 44 7.03 -3.32 -26.32
CA GLN A 44 7.42 -2.11 -27.05
C GLN A 44 6.23 -1.49 -27.80
N SER A 45 5.29 -2.27 -28.36
CA SER A 45 4.09 -1.71 -28.99
C SER A 45 3.12 -1.07 -27.98
N LEU A 46 3.01 -1.64 -26.78
CA LEU A 46 2.19 -1.11 -25.69
C LEU A 46 2.81 0.11 -25.00
N PHE A 47 4.14 0.22 -24.94
CA PHE A 47 4.82 1.37 -24.30
C PHE A 47 5.17 2.51 -25.26
N ASN A 48 5.34 2.23 -26.56
CA ASN A 48 5.89 3.22 -27.50
C ASN A 48 4.87 3.86 -28.45
N ASN A 49 3.57 3.57 -28.30
CA ASN A 49 2.51 4.28 -29.01
C ASN A 49 1.44 4.82 -28.04
N ARG A 50 1.62 6.09 -27.67
CA ARG A 50 0.57 7.10 -27.36
C ARG A 50 -0.55 6.70 -26.40
N SER A 51 -0.54 7.36 -25.23
CA SER A 51 -1.69 7.98 -24.58
C SER A 51 -3.03 7.23 -24.75
N VAL A 52 -3.31 6.28 -23.86
CA VAL A 52 -4.69 5.82 -23.64
C VAL A 52 -5.41 6.93 -22.88
N THR A 53 -5.90 7.91 -23.61
CA THR A 53 -6.93 8.84 -23.16
C THR A 53 -8.27 8.15 -23.40
N GLU A 54 -9.12 8.14 -22.37
CA GLU A 54 -10.49 7.59 -22.33
C GLU A 54 -10.63 6.09 -21.97
N VAL A 55 -10.75 5.84 -20.66
CA VAL A 55 -11.55 4.73 -20.16
C VAL A 55 -12.96 5.28 -19.90
N SER A 56 -13.87 5.10 -20.85
CA SER A 56 -15.29 5.38 -20.65
C SER A 56 -15.95 4.21 -19.93
N ALA A 57 -16.22 4.39 -18.63
CA ALA A 57 -17.22 3.61 -17.90
C ALA A 57 -18.23 4.61 -17.33
N ALA A 58 -19.49 4.47 -17.77
CA ALA A 58 -20.69 5.16 -17.31
C ALA A 58 -20.49 6.26 -16.24
N GLY A 59 -20.43 7.53 -16.69
CA GLY A 59 -20.82 8.68 -15.86
C GLY A 59 -19.74 9.66 -15.40
N PHE A 60 -18.47 9.51 -15.75
CA PHE A 60 -17.44 10.50 -15.39
C PHE A 60 -16.52 10.84 -16.58
N SER A 61 -16.53 12.11 -17.01
CA SER A 61 -15.59 12.66 -17.99
C SER A 61 -14.61 13.56 -17.26
N ALA A 62 -13.35 13.13 -17.15
CA ALA A 62 -12.27 13.98 -16.67
C ALA A 62 -11.30 14.23 -17.84
N LYS A 63 -11.30 15.47 -18.36
CA LYS A 63 -10.30 15.94 -19.33
C LYS A 63 -9.01 16.24 -18.58
N PHE A 64 -7.98 15.42 -18.78
CA PHE A 64 -6.61 15.78 -18.43
C PHE A 64 -5.96 16.45 -19.65
N SER A 65 -5.72 17.76 -19.54
CA SER A 65 -4.93 18.51 -20.51
C SER A 65 -3.46 18.47 -20.10
N ASP A 66 -2.62 17.91 -20.98
CA ASP A 66 -1.16 17.96 -20.89
C ASP A 66 -0.65 19.40 -20.83
N SER A 67 -0.14 19.82 -19.67
CA SER A 67 0.74 20.97 -19.55
C SER A 67 2.18 20.49 -19.39
N LYS A 68 3.00 20.84 -20.39
CA LYS A 68 4.42 20.52 -20.53
C LYS A 68 5.24 20.76 -19.25
N GLN A 69 6.17 19.83 -19.04
CA GLN A 69 7.33 19.86 -18.16
C GLN A 69 8.02 21.24 -18.11
N ALA A 70 7.98 21.87 -16.94
CA ALA A 70 8.93 22.90 -16.52
C ALA A 70 9.30 22.62 -15.06
N SER A 71 10.59 22.37 -14.82
CA SER A 71 11.19 22.14 -13.52
C SER A 71 11.23 23.44 -12.72
N THR A 72 10.42 23.56 -11.66
CA THR A 72 10.62 24.48 -10.53
C THR A 72 9.76 24.03 -9.36
N ALA A 73 10.40 23.62 -8.24
CA ALA A 73 9.88 23.44 -6.88
C ALA A 73 8.60 22.56 -6.69
N PRO A 74 8.48 21.77 -5.60
CA PRO A 74 7.19 21.21 -5.24
C PRO A 74 6.30 22.35 -4.75
N GLU A 75 5.57 22.95 -5.68
CA GLU A 75 4.48 23.86 -5.42
C GLU A 75 3.38 23.07 -4.71
N ASN A 76 3.14 23.45 -3.44
CA ASN A 76 1.99 23.12 -2.60
C ASN A 76 0.97 22.15 -3.21
N ILE A 77 1.22 20.85 -3.11
CA ILE A 77 0.12 19.91 -2.99
C ILE A 77 -0.56 20.30 -1.68
N LYS A 78 -1.73 20.95 -1.77
CA LYS A 78 -2.69 21.01 -0.65
C LYS A 78 -3.16 19.59 -0.39
N GLU A 79 -2.26 18.79 0.15
CA GLU A 79 -2.58 17.49 0.71
C GLU A 79 -3.22 17.84 2.04
N ASN A 80 -4.56 17.73 2.07
CA ASN A 80 -5.31 17.59 3.30
C ASN A 80 -4.74 16.36 3.99
N ALA A 81 -3.65 16.53 4.75
CA ALA A 81 -3.24 15.56 5.75
C ALA A 81 -4.50 15.32 6.56
N VAL A 82 -5.05 14.12 6.47
CA VAL A 82 -6.28 13.75 7.15
C VAL A 82 -5.91 13.63 8.61
N ALA A 83 -5.78 14.77 9.28
CA ALA A 83 -5.76 14.82 10.73
C ALA A 83 -7.08 14.17 11.21
N PRO A 84 -7.07 13.48 12.36
CA PRO A 84 -8.29 12.98 12.97
C PRO A 84 -9.35 14.06 12.95
N ALA A 85 -10.51 13.77 12.34
CA ALA A 85 -11.54 14.78 12.16
C ALA A 85 -11.94 15.35 13.53
N PRO A 86 -12.11 16.67 13.67
CA PRO A 86 -12.61 17.23 14.92
C PRO A 86 -13.97 16.60 15.25
N VAL A 87 -14.17 16.25 16.51
CA VAL A 87 -15.43 15.72 17.03
C VAL A 87 -16.49 16.80 16.87
N GLY A 88 -17.30 16.75 15.80
CA GLY A 88 -18.32 17.77 15.57
C GLY A 88 -18.92 17.92 14.18
N ASN A 89 -18.90 16.89 13.33
CA ASN A 89 -19.78 16.95 12.14
C ASN A 89 -21.24 16.95 12.62
N ASP A 90 -22.08 17.80 12.03
CA ASP A 90 -23.52 17.78 12.29
C ASP A 90 -24.04 16.36 12.00
N ALA A 91 -24.88 15.81 12.88
CA ALA A 91 -25.42 14.46 12.72
C ALA A 91 -26.13 14.30 11.37
N ALA A 92 -26.70 15.39 10.84
CA ALA A 92 -27.30 15.44 9.51
C ALA A 92 -26.28 15.17 8.39
N GLU A 93 -25.08 15.75 8.49
CA GLU A 93 -24.00 15.58 7.51
C GLU A 93 -23.48 14.13 7.48
N ILE A 94 -23.39 13.48 8.65
CA ILE A 94 -23.00 12.07 8.74
C ILE A 94 -24.02 11.18 8.01
N LEU A 95 -25.30 11.43 8.22
CA LEU A 95 -26.38 10.67 7.57
C LEU A 95 -26.38 10.87 6.06
N GLU A 96 -26.16 12.10 5.60
CA GLU A 96 -26.06 12.41 4.18
C GLU A 96 -24.84 11.72 3.54
N ARG A 97 -23.67 11.81 4.18
CA ARG A 97 -22.44 11.15 3.72
C ARG A 97 -22.61 9.63 3.64
N GLN A 98 -23.28 9.02 4.62
CA GLN A 98 -23.55 7.58 4.60
C GLN A 98 -24.41 7.19 3.41
N LYS A 99 -25.48 7.95 3.12
CA LYS A 99 -26.35 7.70 1.97
C LYS A 99 -25.62 7.83 0.64
N LEU A 100 -24.78 8.87 0.49
CA LEU A 100 -24.05 9.13 -0.75
C LEU A 100 -22.97 8.08 -1.04
N ASN A 101 -22.33 7.54 0.00
CA ASN A 101 -21.23 6.59 -0.15
C ASN A 101 -21.66 5.12 -0.01
N GLU A 102 -22.95 4.85 0.19
CA GLU A 102 -23.43 3.48 0.30
C GLU A 102 -23.29 2.74 -1.04
N THR A 103 -22.60 1.60 -1.02
CA THR A 103 -22.42 0.73 -2.18
C THR A 103 -23.16 -0.59 -1.98
N LYS A 104 -23.25 -1.40 -3.04
CA LYS A 104 -23.77 -2.77 -2.92
C LYS A 104 -22.91 -3.61 -1.96
N PHE A 105 -21.59 -3.41 -2.00
CA PHE A 105 -20.66 -4.14 -1.16
C PHE A 105 -20.76 -3.71 0.32
N SER A 106 -20.86 -2.40 0.61
CA SER A 106 -21.05 -1.92 1.98
C SER A 106 -22.34 -2.43 2.61
N ARG A 107 -23.42 -2.57 1.83
CA ARG A 107 -24.67 -3.22 2.28
C ARG A 107 -24.50 -4.69 2.62
N SER A 108 -23.76 -5.44 1.78
CA SER A 108 -23.45 -6.84 2.05
C SER A 108 -22.64 -6.99 3.35
N LEU A 109 -21.63 -6.14 3.54
CA LEU A 109 -20.84 -6.10 4.78
C LEU A 109 -21.71 -5.79 6.00
N LEU A 110 -22.61 -4.79 5.91
CA LEU A 110 -23.54 -4.47 6.99
C LEU A 110 -24.42 -5.66 7.37
N ASN A 111 -24.94 -6.40 6.38
CA ASN A 111 -25.74 -7.59 6.63
C ASN A 111 -24.91 -8.70 7.30
N ASN A 112 -23.66 -8.89 6.88
CA ASN A 112 -22.76 -9.85 7.52
C ASN A 112 -22.50 -9.48 8.99
N LEU A 113 -22.28 -8.19 9.29
CA LEU A 113 -22.09 -7.70 10.67
C LEU A 113 -23.33 -7.92 11.53
N LYS A 114 -24.54 -7.67 10.99
CA LYS A 114 -25.81 -7.96 11.68
C LYS A 114 -25.94 -9.44 12.03
N ASN A 115 -25.62 -10.33 11.09
CA ASN A 115 -25.63 -11.78 11.32
C ASN A 115 -24.61 -12.20 12.40
N HIS A 116 -23.41 -11.61 12.39
CA HIS A 116 -22.38 -11.89 13.40
C HIS A 116 -22.85 -11.46 14.80
N ARG A 117 -23.42 -10.26 14.93
CA ARG A 117 -24.01 -9.78 16.18
C ARG A 117 -25.06 -10.76 16.73
N GLU A 118 -25.97 -11.22 15.87
CA GLU A 118 -27.00 -12.19 16.25
C GLU A 118 -26.40 -13.53 16.71
N SER A 119 -25.35 -14.00 16.03
CA SER A 119 -24.66 -15.24 16.42
C SER A 119 -23.93 -15.14 17.77
N LEU A 120 -23.40 -13.96 18.09
CA LEU A 120 -22.67 -13.68 19.34
C LEU A 120 -23.60 -13.39 20.52
N LYS A 121 -24.92 -13.26 20.30
CA LYS A 121 -25.93 -12.98 21.33
C LYS A 121 -25.59 -11.75 22.19
N LEU A 122 -24.98 -10.74 21.58
CA LEU A 122 -24.60 -9.51 22.27
C LEU A 122 -25.83 -8.68 22.62
N THR A 123 -25.78 -8.01 23.77
CA THR A 123 -26.73 -6.95 24.11
C THR A 123 -26.52 -5.74 23.20
N SER A 124 -27.48 -4.80 23.22
CA SER A 124 -27.34 -3.56 22.44
C SER A 124 -26.13 -2.73 22.88
N GLU A 125 -25.88 -2.66 24.18
CA GLU A 125 -24.74 -1.93 24.76
C GLU A 125 -23.40 -2.55 24.34
N GLN A 126 -23.26 -3.88 24.47
CA GLN A 126 -22.07 -4.59 24.00
C GLN A 126 -21.85 -4.48 22.49
N THR A 127 -22.94 -4.39 21.71
CA THR A 127 -22.85 -4.17 20.28
C THR A 127 -22.31 -2.77 19.98
N ILE A 128 -22.79 -1.74 20.69
CA ILE A 128 -22.32 -0.37 20.51
C ILE A 128 -20.84 -0.28 20.85
N GLU A 129 -20.42 -0.77 22.01
CA GLU A 129 -19.02 -0.76 22.43
C GLU A 129 -18.11 -1.49 21.43
N LEU A 130 -18.52 -2.67 20.95
CA LEU A 130 -17.79 -3.42 19.94
C LEU A 130 -17.64 -2.62 18.63
N VAL A 131 -18.74 -2.02 18.14
CA VAL A 131 -18.73 -1.24 16.90
C VAL A 131 -17.90 0.03 17.06
N GLU A 132 -17.96 0.71 18.19
CA GLU A 132 -17.14 1.89 18.50
C GLU A 132 -15.64 1.54 18.49
N LYS A 133 -15.29 0.40 19.09
CA LYS A 133 -13.91 -0.10 19.09
C LYS A 133 -13.43 -0.50 17.69
N GLU A 134 -14.24 -1.24 16.94
CA GLU A 134 -13.88 -1.60 15.55
C GLU A 134 -13.78 -0.37 14.65
N LEU A 135 -14.65 0.62 14.84
CA LEU A 135 -14.61 1.88 14.11
C LEU A 135 -13.34 2.68 14.44
N SER A 136 -12.94 2.75 15.72
CA SER A 136 -11.73 3.45 16.12
C SER A 136 -10.48 2.78 15.53
N LEU A 137 -10.41 1.44 15.55
CA LEU A 137 -9.35 0.67 14.91
C LEU A 137 -9.30 0.86 13.39
N ALA A 138 -10.46 0.83 12.72
CA ALA A 138 -10.55 1.03 11.28
C ALA A 138 -10.13 2.45 10.86
N GLN A 139 -10.52 3.48 11.63
CA GLN A 139 -10.09 4.86 11.39
C GLN A 139 -8.58 5.02 11.61
N ALA A 140 -8.04 4.51 12.72
CA ALA A 140 -6.60 4.54 12.99
C ALA A 140 -5.80 3.90 11.84
N ARG A 141 -6.24 2.73 11.37
CA ARG A 141 -5.64 2.05 10.21
C ARG A 141 -5.70 2.90 8.95
N ALA A 142 -6.83 3.54 8.66
CA ALA A 142 -6.97 4.41 7.49
C ALA A 142 -5.96 5.56 7.54
N TYR A 143 -5.85 6.22 8.69
CA TYR A 143 -4.87 7.29 8.90
C TYR A 143 -3.43 6.81 8.70
N PHE A 144 -3.05 5.67 9.29
CA PHE A 144 -1.70 5.13 9.15
C PHE A 144 -1.35 4.72 7.72
N VAL A 145 -2.30 4.16 6.98
CA VAL A 145 -2.10 3.83 5.56
C VAL A 145 -1.93 5.09 4.72
N ASP A 146 -2.67 6.16 5.01
CA ASP A 146 -2.50 7.43 4.31
C ASP A 146 -1.13 8.06 4.56
N LEU A 147 -0.56 7.92 5.77
CA LEU A 147 0.80 8.38 6.07
C LEU A 147 1.86 7.70 5.19
N ASN A 148 1.69 6.42 4.88
CA ASN A 148 2.66 5.65 4.08
C ASN A 148 2.82 6.16 2.65
N ARG A 149 1.84 6.92 2.13
CA ARG A 149 1.92 7.52 0.79
C ARG A 149 2.94 8.64 0.70
N VAL A 150 3.29 9.25 1.83
CA VAL A 150 4.12 10.46 1.90
C VAL A 150 5.44 10.20 2.62
N LEU A 151 5.44 9.32 3.62
CA LEU A 151 6.63 9.04 4.41
C LEU A 151 7.69 8.28 3.60
N TYR A 152 8.93 8.75 3.72
CA TYR A 152 10.11 8.04 3.25
C TYR A 152 10.45 6.88 4.18
N ARG A 153 11.04 5.82 3.60
CA ARG A 153 11.56 4.69 4.38
C ARG A 153 12.54 5.12 5.48
N SER A 154 13.43 6.06 5.18
CA SER A 154 14.39 6.61 6.16
C SER A 154 13.71 7.32 7.33
N GLN A 155 12.56 7.97 7.12
CA GLN A 155 11.84 8.64 8.20
C GLN A 155 11.24 7.59 9.15
N PHE A 156 10.67 6.52 8.59
CA PHE A 156 10.23 5.39 9.41
C PHE A 156 11.38 4.75 10.19
N ASP A 157 12.54 4.55 9.55
CA ASP A 157 13.71 3.98 10.22
C ASP A 157 14.21 4.89 11.36
N LEU A 158 14.14 6.22 11.19
CA LEU A 158 14.38 7.18 12.27
C LEU A 158 13.39 7.01 13.43
N PHE A 159 12.09 6.88 13.13
CA PHE A 159 11.07 6.67 14.18
C PHE A 159 11.31 5.37 14.95
N ASN A 160 11.73 4.31 14.26
CA ASN A 160 12.08 3.07 14.92
C ASN A 160 13.30 3.22 15.85
N GLN A 161 14.31 4.01 15.45
CA GLN A 161 15.43 4.35 16.33
C GLN A 161 14.98 5.17 17.54
N MET A 162 14.09 6.16 17.36
CA MET A 162 13.50 6.91 18.46
C MET A 162 12.77 5.99 19.43
N LYS A 163 11.95 5.05 18.92
CA LYS A 163 11.22 4.08 19.75
C LYS A 163 12.14 3.21 20.60
N ILE A 164 13.26 2.75 20.03
CA ILE A 164 14.30 2.01 20.77
C ILE A 164 14.93 2.89 21.87
N ASN A 165 15.05 4.19 21.63
CA ASN A 165 15.55 5.19 22.59
C ASN A 165 14.44 5.80 23.45
N ASN A 166 13.50 4.98 23.94
CA ASN A 166 12.38 5.40 24.80
C ASN A 166 11.49 6.50 24.17
N GLY A 167 11.35 6.50 22.85
CA GLY A 167 10.51 7.45 22.12
C GLY A 167 11.16 8.81 21.85
N SER A 168 12.45 9.01 22.12
CA SER A 168 13.11 10.31 21.96
C SER A 168 14.56 10.21 21.47
N MET A 169 15.03 11.24 20.79
CA MET A 169 16.44 11.40 20.38
C MET A 169 16.84 12.87 20.47
N SER A 170 18.10 13.14 20.83
CA SER A 170 18.63 14.50 20.80
C SER A 170 18.71 15.06 19.37
N ALA A 171 18.62 16.37 19.25
CA ALA A 171 18.72 17.06 17.97
C ALA A 171 20.06 16.78 17.25
N ALA A 172 21.13 16.57 18.03
CA ALA A 172 22.44 16.18 17.49
C ALA A 172 22.41 14.77 16.88
N GLU A 173 21.78 13.80 17.53
CA GLU A 173 21.64 12.44 17.01
C GLU A 173 20.77 12.39 15.76
N VAL A 174 19.64 13.11 15.76
CA VAL A 174 18.76 13.21 14.59
C VAL A 174 19.47 13.88 13.41
N LEU A 175 20.26 14.92 13.66
CA LEU A 175 21.08 15.57 12.63
C LEU A 175 22.15 14.63 12.08
N ALA A 176 22.81 13.87 12.94
CA ALA A 176 23.81 12.87 12.54
C ALA A 176 23.18 11.78 11.66
N TYR A 177 22.01 11.26 12.07
CA TYR A 177 21.23 10.30 11.29
C TYR A 177 20.91 10.85 9.88
N PHE A 178 20.31 12.05 9.82
CA PHE A 178 19.95 12.68 8.55
C PHE A 178 21.17 12.93 7.65
N SER A 179 22.29 13.37 8.24
CA SER A 179 23.54 13.60 7.48
C SER A 179 24.05 12.30 6.85
N GLY A 180 23.94 11.17 7.57
CA GLY A 180 24.26 9.84 7.03
C GLY A 180 23.36 9.45 5.85
N ILE A 181 22.04 9.65 5.97
CA ILE A 181 21.07 9.38 4.89
C ILE A 181 21.36 10.26 3.67
N LYS A 182 21.63 11.55 3.89
CA LYS A 182 21.95 12.52 2.83
C LYS A 182 23.23 12.16 2.08
N ALA A 183 24.25 11.69 2.79
CA ALA A 183 25.49 11.22 2.17
C ALA A 183 25.29 9.93 1.36
N GLY A 184 24.42 9.02 1.83
CA GLY A 184 24.10 7.77 1.15
C GLY A 184 23.23 7.94 -0.11
N ASN A 185 22.34 8.93 -0.13
CA ASN A 185 21.35 9.14 -1.21
C ASN A 185 21.33 10.61 -1.69
N PRO A 186 22.43 11.12 -2.26
CA PRO A 186 22.54 12.54 -2.63
C PRO A 186 21.56 12.96 -3.74
N SER A 187 21.13 12.03 -4.60
CA SER A 187 20.13 12.27 -5.65
C SER A 187 18.77 12.70 -5.09
N VAL A 188 18.41 12.24 -3.90
CA VAL A 188 17.14 12.54 -3.24
C VAL A 188 17.26 13.72 -2.27
N TYR A 189 18.38 13.82 -1.56
CA TYR A 189 18.52 14.73 -0.41
C TYR A 189 19.49 15.90 -0.59
N SER A 190 20.15 16.05 -1.75
CA SER A 190 21.14 17.13 -1.99
C SER A 190 20.62 18.52 -1.60
N ASN A 191 19.39 18.83 -2.01
CA ASN A 191 18.73 20.12 -1.74
C ASN A 191 17.83 20.11 -0.49
N THR A 192 17.80 19.01 0.24
CA THR A 192 16.95 18.85 1.44
C THR A 192 17.78 19.12 2.68
N ASP A 193 17.25 19.91 3.60
CA ASP A 193 17.80 20.11 4.94
C ASP A 193 17.00 19.32 5.99
N LEU A 194 17.51 19.27 7.23
CA LEU A 194 16.85 18.51 8.30
C LEU A 194 15.43 19.04 8.57
N HIS A 195 15.23 20.35 8.46
CA HIS A 195 13.94 20.97 8.68
C HIS A 195 12.91 20.48 7.66
N SER A 196 13.24 20.51 6.38
CA SER A 196 12.40 20.01 5.28
C SER A 196 12.16 18.51 5.39
N TYR A 197 13.18 17.76 5.81
CA TYR A 197 13.09 16.32 6.05
C TYR A 197 12.09 15.96 7.16
N LEU A 198 12.01 16.74 8.24
CA LEU A 198 11.09 16.51 9.35
C LEU A 198 9.78 17.28 9.25
N ALA A 199 9.64 18.19 8.28
CA ALA A 199 8.49 19.08 8.16
C ALA A 199 7.16 18.32 8.10
N TYR A 200 7.08 17.26 7.29
CA TYR A 200 5.86 16.46 7.19
C TYR A 200 5.55 15.68 8.49
N PRO A 201 6.46 14.83 9.03
CA PRO A 201 6.25 14.14 10.30
C PRO A 201 5.85 15.05 11.46
N MET A 202 6.45 16.25 11.53
CA MET A 202 6.10 17.23 12.56
C MET A 202 4.73 17.86 12.32
N ARG A 203 4.40 18.21 11.07
CA ARG A 203 3.09 18.81 10.71
C ARG A 203 1.93 17.87 10.99
N VAL A 204 2.10 16.57 10.72
CA VAL A 204 1.05 15.56 10.98
C VAL A 204 1.05 15.03 12.42
N GLY A 205 1.93 15.57 13.27
CA GLY A 205 1.98 15.23 14.69
C GLY A 205 2.52 13.84 14.99
N LEU A 206 3.37 13.26 14.14
CA LEU A 206 4.09 12.01 14.45
C LEU A 206 5.30 12.26 15.35
N VAL A 207 5.98 13.39 15.12
CA VAL A 207 7.15 13.82 15.87
C VAL A 207 6.90 15.22 16.39
N GLU A 208 7.28 15.46 17.64
CA GLU A 208 7.35 16.80 18.21
C GLU A 208 8.80 17.16 18.53
N LYS A 209 9.07 18.46 18.67
CA LYS A 209 10.39 18.97 19.04
C LYS A 209 10.28 19.74 20.35
N ASN A 210 10.98 19.25 21.36
CA ASN A 210 11.05 19.86 22.68
C ASN A 210 12.47 20.37 22.92
N HIS A 211 12.70 21.66 22.71
CA HIS A 211 14.01 22.32 22.80
C HIS A 211 15.11 21.60 22.01
N GLU A 212 15.89 20.74 22.68
CA GLU A 212 17.05 20.03 22.14
C GLU A 212 16.75 18.57 21.76
N GLU A 213 15.50 18.12 21.86
CA GLU A 213 15.11 16.74 21.57
C GLU A 213 13.95 16.67 20.57
N TYR A 214 13.92 15.58 19.81
CA TYR A 214 12.79 15.17 19.00
C TYR A 214 12.19 13.90 19.61
N SER A 215 10.89 13.89 19.83
CA SER A 215 10.18 12.75 20.42
C SER A 215 9.01 12.31 19.53
N LEU A 216 8.72 11.01 19.58
CA LEU A 216 7.48 10.48 19.05
C LEU A 216 6.32 10.94 19.93
N THR A 217 5.25 11.38 19.29
CA THR A 217 3.97 11.58 19.99
C THR A 217 3.29 10.23 20.23
N GLU A 218 2.21 10.19 21.01
CA GLU A 218 1.36 8.99 21.12
C GLU A 218 0.87 8.49 19.75
N TYR A 219 0.58 9.43 18.84
CA TYR A 219 0.18 9.13 17.46
C TYR A 219 1.35 8.55 16.65
N GLY A 220 2.56 9.09 16.82
CA GLY A 220 3.78 8.58 16.20
C GLY A 220 4.15 7.18 16.68
N ASP A 221 4.12 6.94 17.98
CA ASP A 221 4.42 5.62 18.56
C ASP A 221 3.39 4.56 18.11
N SER A 222 2.10 4.91 18.12
CA SER A 222 1.03 4.06 17.61
C SER A 222 1.21 3.72 16.13
N TYR A 223 1.70 4.67 15.32
CA TYR A 223 2.03 4.43 13.93
C TYR A 223 3.19 3.43 13.79
N VAL A 224 4.26 3.56 14.57
CA VAL A 224 5.38 2.60 14.54
C VAL A 224 4.90 1.21 14.95
N GLU A 225 4.11 1.09 16.02
CA GLU A 225 3.50 -0.20 16.38
C GLU A 225 2.63 -0.82 15.28
N PHE A 226 1.85 0.01 14.59
CA PHE A 226 1.02 -0.44 13.48
C PHE A 226 1.89 -1.02 12.36
N MET A 227 2.99 -0.35 12.02
CA MET A 227 3.92 -0.80 10.97
C MET A 227 4.68 -2.07 11.40
N ASP A 228 5.06 -2.19 12.68
CA ASP A 228 5.68 -3.40 13.24
C ASP A 228 4.77 -4.63 13.09
N LYS A 229 3.46 -4.44 13.31
CA LYS A 229 2.43 -5.49 13.13
C LYS A 229 2.13 -5.77 11.64
N ASN A 230 2.50 -4.87 10.73
CA ASN A 230 2.17 -4.90 9.31
C ASN A 230 3.41 -4.69 8.43
N THR A 231 4.43 -5.53 8.61
CA THR A 231 5.75 -5.39 7.95
C THR A 231 5.72 -5.41 6.41
N HIS A 232 4.64 -5.84 5.78
CA HIS A 232 4.46 -5.72 4.33
C HIS A 232 4.31 -4.26 3.87
N LEU A 233 3.69 -3.41 4.70
CA LEU A 233 3.46 -1.99 4.41
C LEU A 233 4.74 -1.16 4.46
N ILE A 234 5.76 -1.65 5.18
CA ILE A 234 7.09 -1.04 5.20
C ILE A 234 7.69 -0.96 3.79
N GLY A 235 7.46 -1.97 2.95
CA GLY A 235 7.96 -1.99 1.58
C GLY A 235 7.25 -0.99 0.66
N GLU A 236 6.06 -0.53 1.05
CA GLU A 236 5.24 0.43 0.29
C GLU A 236 5.63 1.89 0.58
N LEU A 237 6.47 2.14 1.58
CA LEU A 237 7.02 3.48 1.86
C LEU A 237 7.84 4.00 0.67
N ALA A 238 7.87 5.32 0.52
CA ALA A 238 8.65 5.96 -0.54
C ALA A 238 10.12 5.55 -0.41
N GLN A 239 10.63 4.89 -1.46
CA GLN A 239 12.01 4.42 -1.53
C GLN A 239 12.95 5.62 -1.72
N ASN A 240 14.11 5.54 -1.06
CA ASN A 240 15.21 6.49 -1.17
C ASN A 240 16.25 6.01 -2.17
#